data_AF-F6XMD2-F1
#
_entry.id   AF-F6XMD2-F1
#
_cell.length_a   1.000
_cell.length_b   1.000
_cell.length_c   1.000
_cell.angle_alpha   90.00
_cell.angle_beta   90.00
_cell.angle_gamma   90.00
#
_symmetry.space_group_name_H-M   'P 1'
#
loop_
_entity.id
_entity.type
_entity.pdbx_description
1 polymer ?
#
loop_
_entity_poly.entity_id
_entity_poly.type
_entity_poly.pdbx_seq_one_letter_code
_entity_poly.pdbx_strand_id
1 'polypeptide(L)'
;MAARLGAFLKNAWAKEPVLVVSFFIGTLAVILPPISPYFKYSVMINKATPYNYPVPVRDDGNMPDIPSHPQDPQGPSLEWLKNL
;
A
#
# COMPACT_ATOMS: atom_id res chain seq x y z
N MET A 1 -3.99 -34.11 16.91
CA MET A 1 -4.87 -33.16 16.17
C MET A 1 -4.19 -32.62 14.90
N ALA A 2 -2.96 -32.09 14.96
CA ALA A 2 -2.22 -31.58 13.79
C ALA A 2 -2.03 -32.63 12.66
N ALA A 3 -1.70 -33.88 12.99
CA ALA A 3 -1.55 -34.95 12.01
C ALA A 3 -2.87 -35.25 11.24
N ARG A 4 -4.02 -35.12 11.91
CA ARG A 4 -5.34 -35.33 11.29
C ARG A 4 -5.68 -34.21 10.31
N LEU A 5 -5.33 -32.96 10.64
CA LEU A 5 -5.51 -31.80 9.75
C LEU A 5 -4.62 -31.92 8.51
N GLY A 6 -3.34 -32.29 8.69
CA GLY A 6 -2.41 -32.49 7.59
C GLY A 6 -2.84 -33.61 6.63
N ALA A 7 -3.37 -34.72 7.15
CA ALA A 7 -3.92 -35.79 6.33
C ALA A 7 -5.14 -35.32 5.50
N PHE A 8 -6.03 -34.52 6.10
CA PHE A 8 -7.15 -33.92 5.38
C PHE A 8 -6.68 -33.00 4.24
N LEU A 9 -5.72 -32.10 4.51
CA LEU A 9 -5.20 -31.17 3.50
C LEU A 9 -4.53 -31.90 2.33
N LYS A 10 -3.76 -32.97 2.60
CA LYS A 10 -3.18 -33.82 1.54
C LYS A 10 -4.26 -34.48 0.67
N ASN A 11 -5.32 -34.99 1.29
CA ASN A 11 -6.43 -35.60 0.56
C ASN A 11 -7.25 -34.56 -0.24
N ALA A 12 -7.50 -33.39 0.33
CA ALA A 12 -8.17 -32.29 -0.38
C ALA A 12 -7.34 -31.81 -1.59
N TRP A 13 -6.02 -31.71 -1.44
CA TRP A 13 -5.11 -31.38 -2.54
C TRP A 13 -5.15 -32.42 -3.66
N ALA A 14 -5.21 -33.72 -3.31
CA ALA A 14 -5.25 -34.79 -4.30
C ALA A 14 -6.59 -34.87 -5.07
N LYS A 15 -7.70 -34.46 -4.44
CA LYS A 15 -9.05 -34.58 -5.03
C LYS A 15 -9.53 -33.30 -5.70
N GLU A 16 -9.32 -32.15 -5.06
CA GLU A 16 -9.84 -30.85 -5.47
C GLU A 16 -8.74 -29.78 -5.46
N PRO A 17 -7.65 -29.96 -6.22
CA PRO A 17 -6.49 -29.07 -6.17
C PRO A 17 -6.84 -27.62 -6.52
N VAL A 18 -7.78 -27.42 -7.44
CA VAL A 18 -8.25 -26.07 -7.84
C VAL A 18 -8.85 -25.32 -6.66
N LEU A 19 -9.66 -25.99 -5.83
CA LEU A 19 -10.27 -25.37 -4.66
C LEU A 19 -9.22 -25.11 -3.57
N VAL A 20 -8.29 -26.03 -3.34
CA VAL A 20 -7.24 -25.80 -2.34
C VAL A 20 -6.36 -24.60 -2.73
N VAL A 21 -6.00 -24.47 -4.00
CA VAL A 21 -5.23 -23.31 -4.50
C VAL A 21 -6.04 -22.01 -4.41
N SER A 22 -7.33 -22.03 -4.73
CA SER A 22 -8.16 -20.81 -4.67
C SER A 22 -8.29 -20.30 -3.24
N PHE A 23 -8.53 -21.18 -2.26
CA PHE A 23 -8.57 -20.80 -0.85
C PHE A 23 -7.20 -20.30 -0.36
N PHE A 24 -6.11 -20.94 -0.78
CA PHE A 24 -4.77 -20.51 -0.39
C PHE A 24 -4.44 -19.10 -0.91
N ILE A 25 -4.65 -18.85 -2.21
CA ILE A 25 -4.41 -17.54 -2.83
C ILE A 25 -5.34 -16.48 -2.22
N GLY A 26 -6.64 -16.78 -2.06
CA GLY A 26 -7.60 -15.85 -1.46
C GLY A 26 -7.24 -15.49 -0.02
N THR A 27 -6.80 -16.49 0.76
CA THR A 27 -6.36 -16.26 2.15
C THR A 27 -5.11 -15.38 2.21
N LEU A 28 -4.12 -15.64 1.35
CA LEU A 28 -2.93 -14.79 1.25
C LEU A 28 -3.29 -13.35 0.83
N ALA A 29 -4.19 -13.18 -0.12
CA ALA A 29 -4.62 -11.86 -0.58
C ALA A 29 -5.27 -11.01 0.54
N VAL A 30 -5.93 -11.65 1.51
CA VAL A 30 -6.52 -10.96 2.67
C VAL A 30 -5.48 -10.68 3.76
N ILE A 31 -4.57 -11.62 4.01
CA ILE A 31 -3.61 -11.53 5.13
C ILE A 31 -2.40 -10.64 4.79
N LEU A 32 -1.92 -10.64 3.54
CA LEU A 32 -0.70 -9.94 3.17
C LEU A 32 -0.78 -8.40 3.27
N PRO A 33 -1.86 -7.71 2.85
CA PRO A 33 -1.92 -6.25 2.88
C PRO A 33 -1.65 -5.60 4.25
N PRO A 34 -2.26 -6.03 5.37
CA PRO A 34 -1.98 -5.42 6.68
C PRO A 34 -0.58 -5.74 7.23
N ILE A 35 0.10 -6.77 6.73
CA ILE A 35 1.44 -7.17 7.18
C ILE A 35 2.54 -6.54 6.32
N SER A 36 2.23 -6.16 5.08
CA SER A 36 3.22 -5.61 4.15
C SER A 36 3.68 -4.21 4.56
N PRO A 37 4.99 -3.98 4.77
CA PRO A 37 5.51 -2.63 5.04
C PRO A 37 5.36 -1.70 3.84
N TYR A 38 5.14 -2.24 2.64
CA TYR A 38 5.03 -1.47 1.41
C TYR A 38 3.63 -0.92 1.14
N PHE A 39 2.60 -1.39 1.85
CA PHE A 39 1.21 -0.93 1.63
C PHE A 39 1.07 0.58 1.83
N LYS A 40 1.86 1.19 2.73
CA LYS A 40 1.87 2.65 2.93
C LYS A 40 2.25 3.41 1.67
N TYR A 41 3.22 2.92 0.90
CA TYR A 41 3.73 3.63 -0.27
C TYR A 41 2.73 3.69 -1.41
N SER A 42 1.89 2.66 -1.60
CA SER A 42 0.82 2.72 -2.61
C SER A 42 -0.17 3.86 -2.34
N VAL A 43 -0.53 4.07 -1.06
CA VAL A 43 -1.38 5.20 -0.64
C VAL A 43 -0.67 6.53 -0.83
N MET A 44 0.61 6.62 -0.48
CA MET A 44 1.40 7.85 -0.63
C MET A 44 1.55 8.25 -2.12
N ILE A 45 1.79 7.30 -3.01
CA ILE A 45 1.89 7.54 -4.47
C ILE A 45 0.57 8.09 -5.02
N ASN A 46 -0.56 7.49 -4.63
CA ASN A 46 -1.88 7.96 -5.07
C ASN A 46 -2.17 9.39 -4.60
N LYS A 47 -1.75 9.77 -3.39
CA LYS A 47 -1.90 11.14 -2.88
C LYS A 47 -0.96 12.14 -3.55
N ALA A 48 0.24 11.70 -3.92
CA ALA A 48 1.25 12.55 -4.55
C ALA A 48 0.93 12.88 -6.03
N THR A 49 0.02 12.14 -6.66
CA THR A 49 -0.33 12.32 -8.07
C THR A 49 -1.31 13.49 -8.23
N PRO A 50 -0.92 14.62 -8.85
CA PRO A 50 -1.78 15.79 -8.95
C PRO A 50 -2.72 15.67 -10.16
N TYR A 51 -3.92 15.12 -9.96
CA TYR A 51 -4.95 15.11 -11.00
C TYR A 51 -5.63 16.48 -11.20
N ASN A 52 -5.68 17.28 -10.13
CA ASN A 52 -6.20 18.63 -10.15
C ASN A 52 -5.04 19.63 -10.03
N TYR A 53 -5.23 20.82 -10.59
CA TYR A 53 -4.27 21.90 -10.43
C TYR A 53 -4.23 22.37 -8.97
N PRO A 54 -3.05 22.41 -8.31
CA PRO A 54 -2.93 22.90 -6.94
C PRO A 54 -3.07 24.42 -6.91
N VAL A 55 -4.18 24.92 -6.37
CA VAL A 55 -4.45 26.35 -6.26
C VAL A 55 -3.65 26.95 -5.11
N PRO A 56 -2.82 27.98 -5.33
CA PRO A 56 -2.07 28.66 -4.27
C PRO A 56 -2.99 29.28 -3.22
N VAL A 57 -2.54 29.24 -1.97
CA VAL A 57 -3.23 29.90 -0.84
C VAL A 57 -2.83 31.37 -0.80
N ARG A 58 -3.75 32.25 -0.38
CA ARG A 58 -3.45 33.65 -0.15
C ARG A 58 -2.64 33.80 1.13
N ASP A 59 -1.47 34.41 1.01
CA ASP A 59 -0.59 34.71 2.15
C ASP A 59 -1.23 35.73 3.10
N ASP A 60 -1.27 35.40 4.39
CA ASP A 60 -1.73 36.26 5.49
C ASP A 60 -0.58 36.79 6.36
N GLY A 61 0.67 36.46 6.01
CA GLY A 61 1.88 36.85 6.72
C GLY A 61 2.33 35.89 7.81
N ASN A 62 1.62 34.77 8.06
CA ASN A 62 1.97 33.80 9.11
C ASN A 62 1.78 32.34 8.67
N MET A 63 2.36 31.96 7.51
CA MET A 63 2.28 30.61 6.96
C MET A 63 3.67 29.95 6.80
N PRO A 64 4.37 29.60 7.90
CA PRO A 64 5.75 29.07 7.83
C PRO A 64 5.88 27.72 7.13
N ASP A 65 4.80 26.94 7.08
CA ASP A 65 4.78 25.60 6.47
C ASP A 65 4.45 25.62 4.95
N ILE A 66 4.03 26.78 4.41
CA ILE A 66 3.61 26.90 3.01
C ILE A 66 4.78 27.43 2.16
N PRO A 67 5.23 26.69 1.13
CA PRO A 67 6.30 27.17 0.26
C PRO A 67 5.82 28.33 -0.63
N SER A 68 6.68 29.33 -0.84
CA SER A 68 6.43 30.46 -1.74
C SER A 68 6.75 30.12 -3.19
N HIS A 69 7.65 29.14 -3.40
CA HIS A 69 8.12 28.67 -4.69
C HIS A 69 8.22 27.12 -4.70
N PRO A 70 8.01 26.44 -5.84
CA PRO A 70 8.05 24.97 -5.90
C PRO A 70 9.36 24.30 -5.46
N GLN A 71 10.47 25.03 -5.44
CA GLN A 71 11.79 24.53 -5.02
C GLN A 71 12.11 24.82 -3.55
N ASP A 72 11.22 25.52 -2.85
CA ASP A 72 11.40 25.82 -1.44
C ASP A 72 11.34 24.53 -0.59
N PRO A 73 12.21 24.36 0.42
CA PRO A 73 12.35 23.11 1.17
C PRO A 73 11.15 22.74 2.04
N GLN A 74 10.20 23.65 2.26
CA GLN A 74 9.01 23.47 3.11
C GLN A 74 7.99 22.52 2.48
N GLY A 75 7.96 22.42 1.15
CA GLY A 75 7.02 21.55 0.44
C GLY A 75 7.28 20.05 0.67
N PRO A 76 6.26 19.19 0.55
CA PRO A 76 6.44 17.75 0.67
C PRO A 76 7.27 17.21 -0.50
N SER A 77 8.51 16.78 -0.23
CA SER A 77 9.39 16.23 -1.27
C SER A 77 9.05 14.78 -1.63
N LEU A 78 9.33 14.40 -2.88
CA LEU A 78 9.15 13.04 -3.40
C LEU A 78 10.47 12.26 -3.49
N GLU A 79 11.49 12.64 -2.70
CA GLU A 79 12.77 11.92 -2.69
C GLU A 79 12.61 10.46 -2.26
N TRP A 80 11.69 10.17 -1.34
CA TRP A 80 11.35 8.79 -0.96
C TRP A 80 10.81 7.96 -2.13
N LEU A 81 10.10 8.59 -3.09
CA LEU A 81 9.57 7.91 -4.27
C LEU A 81 10.64 7.66 -5.33
N LYS A 82 11.62 8.57 -5.45
CA LYS A 82 12.77 8.39 -6.35
C LYS A 82 13.69 7.26 -5.89
N ASN A 83 13.76 7.02 -4.58
CA ASN A 83 14.63 6.04 -3.95
C ASN A 83 13.93 4.73 -3.57
N LEU A 84 12.68 4.54 -4.02
CA LEU A 84 11.82 3.40 -3.69
C LEU A 84 12.19 2.15 -4.48
#